data_AF-A0A6H0SGR2-F1
#
_entry.id   AF-A0A6H0SGR2-F1
#
_cell.length_a   1.000
_cell.length_b   1.000
_cell.length_c   1.000
_cell.angle_alpha   90.00
_cell.angle_beta   90.00
_cell.angle_gamma   90.00
#
_symmetry.space_group_name_H-M   'P 1'
#
loop_
_entity.id
_entity.type
_entity.pdbx_description
1 polymer ?
#
loop_
_entity_poly.entity_id
_entity_poly.type
_entity_poly.pdbx_seq_one_letter_code
_entity_poly.pdbx_strand_id
1 'polypeptide(L)'
;MEQHPATPTSADQSVEVQIHSAPKFWPFILTFAVLGALVGLVIGLLGEPSQEYTRASASGFFAMFGAGLGVGIGALVFVIIDRFTSRKSTKHLAVPLAEDTDTSGQPG
;
A
#
# COMPACT_ATOMS: atom_id res chain seq x y z
N MET A 1 -61.64 -7.09 -5.93
CA MET A 1 -60.35 -7.16 -6.66
C MET A 1 -59.40 -6.23 -5.94
N GLU A 2 -58.80 -6.71 -4.86
CA GLU A 2 -57.91 -5.91 -4.01
C GLU A 2 -56.49 -6.01 -4.57
N GLN A 3 -56.01 -4.95 -5.23
CA GLN A 3 -54.61 -4.87 -5.64
C GLN A 3 -53.78 -4.60 -4.38
N HIS A 4 -53.05 -5.63 -3.96
CA HIS A 4 -51.99 -5.52 -2.96
C HIS A 4 -50.85 -4.68 -3.56
N PRO A 5 -50.49 -3.52 -2.99
CA PRO A 5 -49.34 -2.76 -3.46
C PRO A 5 -48.09 -3.59 -3.19
N ALA A 6 -47.40 -4.02 -4.25
CA ALA A 6 -46.11 -4.70 -4.14
C ALA A 6 -45.11 -3.73 -3.49
N THR A 7 -44.81 -3.98 -2.21
CA THR A 7 -43.70 -3.34 -1.51
C THR A 7 -42.41 -3.63 -2.29
N PRO A 8 -41.63 -2.62 -2.71
CA PRO A 8 -40.37 -2.86 -3.40
C PRO A 8 -39.46 -3.69 -2.49
N THR A 9 -39.20 -4.93 -2.90
CA THR A 9 -38.31 -5.85 -2.19
C THR A 9 -36.89 -5.29 -2.25
N SER A 10 -36.21 -5.27 -1.11
CA SER A 10 -34.87 -4.70 -0.91
C SER A 10 -33.76 -5.31 -1.78
N ALA A 11 -34.08 -6.29 -2.63
CA ALA A 11 -33.17 -7.02 -3.50
C ALA A 11 -32.62 -6.19 -4.69
N ASP A 12 -33.17 -4.99 -4.95
CA ASP A 12 -32.70 -4.06 -6.00
C ASP A 12 -31.79 -2.93 -5.46
N GLN A 13 -31.50 -2.92 -4.15
CA GLN A 13 -30.65 -1.87 -3.58
C GLN A 13 -29.19 -2.29 -3.65
N SER A 14 -28.48 -1.70 -4.60
CA SER A 14 -27.02 -1.75 -4.73
C SER A 14 -26.36 -1.42 -3.38
N VAL A 15 -25.75 -2.42 -2.74
CA VAL A 15 -24.99 -2.23 -1.50
C VAL A 15 -23.66 -1.57 -1.85
N GLU A 16 -23.53 -0.28 -1.53
CA GLU A 16 -22.30 0.49 -1.72
C GLU A 16 -21.22 0.00 -0.74
N VAL A 17 -20.39 -0.96 -1.18
CA VAL A 17 -19.24 -1.41 -0.41
C VAL A 17 -18.06 -0.47 -0.70
N GLN A 18 -17.75 0.42 0.23
CA GLN A 18 -16.55 1.24 0.17
C GLN A 18 -15.30 0.38 0.38
N ILE A 19 -14.66 -0.06 -0.70
CA ILE A 19 -13.36 -0.72 -0.64
C ILE A 19 -12.31 0.36 -0.37
N HIS A 20 -11.82 0.43 0.87
CA HIS A 20 -10.69 1.29 1.22
C HIS A 20 -9.38 0.70 0.65
N SER A 21 -9.03 1.06 -0.59
CA SER A 21 -7.70 0.71 -1.11
C SER A 21 -6.66 1.65 -0.50
N ALA A 22 -6.11 1.28 0.67
CA ALA A 22 -5.00 2.03 1.26
C ALA A 22 -3.74 1.90 0.38
N PRO A 23 -3.08 3.01 0.02
CA PRO A 23 -1.77 2.98 -0.64
C PRO A 23 -0.77 2.20 0.21
N LYS A 24 -0.02 1.26 -0.39
CA LYS A 24 1.01 0.51 0.35
C LYS A 24 2.18 1.44 0.70
N PHE A 25 2.44 1.64 1.99
CA PHE A 25 3.58 2.43 2.49
C PHE A 25 4.93 1.69 2.42
N TRP A 26 4.89 0.36 2.49
CA TRP A 26 6.07 -0.54 2.48
C TRP A 26 7.09 -0.29 1.36
N PRO A 27 6.71 -0.13 0.07
CA PRO A 27 7.69 0.06 -0.99
C PRO A 27 8.50 1.36 -0.85
N PHE A 28 7.92 2.43 -0.29
CA PHE A 28 8.65 3.68 -0.07
C PHE A 28 9.71 3.55 1.02
N ILE A 29 9.33 2.95 2.14
CA ILE A 29 10.26 2.69 3.25
C ILE A 29 11.39 1.78 2.78
N LEU A 30 11.07 0.68 2.09
CA LEU A 30 12.07 -0.27 1.62
C LEU A 30 13.05 0.39 0.63
N THR A 31 12.54 1.17 -0.31
CA THR A 31 13.38 1.87 -1.31
C THR A 31 14.39 2.81 -0.64
N PHE A 32 13.93 3.67 0.27
CA PHE A 32 14.83 4.61 0.94
C PHE A 32 15.73 3.94 1.97
N ALA A 33 15.29 2.87 2.65
CA ALA A 33 16.15 2.09 3.53
C ALA A 33 17.32 1.46 2.76
N VAL A 34 17.04 0.85 1.61
CA VAL A 34 18.06 0.26 0.73
C VAL A 34 18.98 1.34 0.17
N LEU A 35 18.43 2.46 -0.29
CA LEU A 35 19.22 3.57 -0.82
C LEU A 35 20.14 4.18 0.25
N GLY A 36 19.62 4.39 1.47
CA GLY A 36 20.40 4.88 2.60
C GLY A 36 21.49 3.90 3.03
N ALA A 37 21.19 2.59 3.03
CA ALA A 37 22.17 1.56 3.30
C ALA A 37 23.31 1.58 2.27
N LEU A 38 22.97 1.65 0.97
CA LEU A 38 23.95 1.73 -0.11
C LEU A 38 24.84 2.97 0.02
N VAL A 39 24.27 4.14 0.30
CA VAL A 39 25.04 5.38 0.53
C VAL A 39 25.99 5.23 1.71
N GLY A 40 25.52 4.68 2.84
CA GLY A 40 26.36 4.43 4.00
C GLY A 40 27.50 3.44 3.72
N LEU A 41 27.20 2.39 2.93
CA LEU A 41 28.18 1.40 2.52
C LEU A 41 29.26 2.02 1.63
N VAL A 42 28.88 2.86 0.66
CA VAL A 42 29.81 3.63 -0.17
C VAL A 42 30.68 4.55 0.70
N ILE A 43 30.10 5.28 1.65
CA ILE A 43 30.85 6.15 2.57
C ILE A 43 31.89 5.35 3.36
N GLY A 44 31.50 4.22 3.97
CA GLY A 44 32.43 3.41 4.75
C GLY A 44 33.49 2.69 3.92
N LEU A 45 33.18 2.36 2.65
CA LEU A 45 34.16 1.80 1.72
C LEU A 45 35.11 2.84 1.13
N LEU A 46 34.69 4.09 1.00
CA LEU A 46 35.59 5.17 0.56
C LEU A 46 36.40 5.75 1.72
N GLY A 47 35.92 5.63 2.95
CA GLY A 47 36.58 6.12 4.15
C GLY A 47 37.98 5.53 4.36
N GLU A 48 38.87 6.34 4.92
CA GLU A 48 40.22 5.92 5.26
C GLU A 48 40.20 4.77 6.28
N PRO A 49 41.01 3.72 6.08
CA PRO A 49 41.11 2.63 7.03
C PRO A 49 41.70 3.18 8.35
N SER A 50 40.91 3.09 9.42
CA SER A 50 41.40 3.39 10.76
C SER A 50 42.16 2.19 11.32
N GLN A 51 43.19 2.41 12.14
CA GLN A 51 43.93 1.33 12.80
C GLN A 51 43.07 0.55 13.82
N GLU A 52 42.03 1.19 14.35
CA GLU A 52 41.16 0.63 15.40
C GLU A 52 39.97 -0.17 14.84
N TYR A 53 39.48 0.20 13.65
CA TYR A 53 38.32 -0.44 13.02
C TYR A 53 38.62 -0.94 11.62
N THR A 54 38.29 -2.21 11.40
CA THR A 54 38.32 -2.79 10.05
C THR A 54 37.29 -2.10 9.16
N ARG A 55 37.64 -1.92 7.88
CA ARG A 55 36.82 -1.21 6.89
C ARG A 55 35.41 -1.80 6.76
N ALA A 56 35.29 -3.13 6.87
CA ALA A 56 34.00 -3.82 6.85
C ALA A 56 33.09 -3.39 8.02
N SER A 57 33.62 -3.31 9.25
CA SER A 57 32.85 -2.90 10.43
C SER A 57 32.39 -1.44 10.33
N ALA A 58 33.27 -0.54 9.88
CA ALA A 58 32.90 0.86 9.65
C ALA A 58 31.82 0.98 8.56
N SER A 59 31.96 0.28 7.43
CA SER A 59 30.95 0.28 6.37
C SER A 59 29.61 -0.31 6.81
N GLY A 60 29.61 -1.35 7.63
CA GLY A 60 28.39 -1.92 8.19
C GLY A 60 27.67 -0.95 9.11
N PHE A 61 28.41 -0.23 9.96
CA PHE A 61 27.85 0.80 10.83
C PHE A 61 27.22 1.94 10.03
N PHE A 62 27.95 2.51 9.05
CA PHE A 62 27.40 3.56 8.19
C PHE A 62 26.22 3.08 7.36
N ALA A 63 26.24 1.83 6.87
CA ALA A 63 25.11 1.24 6.16
C ALA A 63 23.87 1.13 7.06
N MET A 64 24.00 0.65 8.31
CA MET A 64 22.85 0.61 9.24
C MET A 64 22.35 2.01 9.59
N PHE A 65 23.26 2.95 9.84
CA PHE A 65 22.89 4.32 10.16
C PHE A 65 22.19 5.01 8.98
N GLY A 66 22.74 4.84 7.78
CA GLY A 66 22.15 5.32 6.53
C GLY A 66 20.79 4.67 6.25
N ALA A 67 20.63 3.38 6.50
CA ALA A 67 19.34 2.70 6.38
C ALA A 67 18.30 3.28 7.33
N GLY A 68 18.66 3.51 8.60
CA GLY A 68 17.78 4.11 9.61
C GLY A 68 17.33 5.53 9.23
N LEU A 69 18.26 6.38 8.78
CA LEU A 69 17.92 7.70 8.25
C LEU A 69 17.07 7.61 6.98
N GLY A 70 17.39 6.66 6.10
CA GLY A 70 16.64 6.37 4.89
C GLY A 70 15.18 6.04 5.19
N VAL A 71 14.90 5.19 6.18
CA VAL A 71 13.54 4.89 6.64
C VAL A 71 12.80 6.17 7.05
N GLY A 72 13.44 7.04 7.83
CA GLY A 72 12.85 8.31 8.27
C GLY A 72 12.51 9.25 7.10
N ILE A 73 13.44 9.41 6.15
CA ILE A 73 13.22 10.22 4.94
C ILE A 73 12.15 9.59 4.05
N GLY A 74 12.18 8.28 3.85
CA GLY A 74 11.20 7.54 3.07
C GLY A 74 9.80 7.65 3.66
N ALA A 75 9.67 7.61 4.99
CA ALA A 75 8.41 7.84 5.68
C ALA A 75 7.90 9.27 5.46
N LEU A 76 8.78 10.27 5.59
CA LEU A 76 8.42 11.66 5.36
C LEU A 76 7.96 11.90 3.92
N VAL A 77 8.69 11.38 2.93
CA VAL A 77 8.33 11.44 1.52
C VAL A 77 7.00 10.72 1.27
N PHE A 78 6.80 9.55 1.88
CA PHE A 78 5.53 8.83 1.79
C PHE A 78 4.37 9.67 2.35
N VAL A 79 4.50 10.27 3.54
CA VAL A 79 3.47 11.11 4.15
C VAL A 79 3.11 12.29 3.24
N ILE A 80 4.11 12.90 2.60
CA ILE A 80 3.87 14.00 1.65
C ILE A 80 3.06 13.48 0.46
N ILE A 81 3.47 12.37 -0.15
CA ILE A 81 2.78 11.80 -1.32
C ILE A 81 1.37 11.32 -0.95
N ASP A 82 1.22 10.62 0.17
CA ASP A 82 -0.05 10.13 0.70
C ASP A 82 -1.03 11.29 0.94
N ARG A 83 -0.53 12.42 1.48
CA ARG A 83 -1.32 13.66 1.65
C ARG A 83 -1.86 14.21 0.33
N PHE A 84 -1.13 14.07 -0.78
CA PHE A 84 -1.57 14.49 -2.11
C PHE A 84 -2.46 13.45 -2.79
N THR A 85 -2.20 12.16 -2.58
CA THR A 85 -2.93 11.05 -3.21
C THR A 85 -4.28 10.79 -2.57
N SER A 86 -4.39 10.95 -1.25
CA SER A 86 -5.66 10.80 -0.50
C SER A 86 -6.76 11.76 -1.01
N ARG A 87 -6.40 12.84 -1.70
CA ARG A 87 -7.37 13.75 -2.33
C ARG A 87 -8.03 13.19 -3.60
N LYS A 88 -7.57 12.05 -4.12
CA LYS A 88 -7.95 11.49 -5.41
C LYS A 88 -8.66 10.14 -5.22
N SER A 89 -9.66 10.07 -4.35
CA SER A 89 -10.47 8.85 -4.22
C SER A 89 -11.32 8.66 -5.48
N THR A 90 -10.81 7.85 -6.40
CA THR A 90 -11.50 7.40 -7.61
C THR A 90 -12.43 6.27 -7.19
N LYS A 91 -13.74 6.57 -7.17
CA LYS A 91 -14.81 5.63 -6.82
C LYS A 91 -14.87 4.52 -7.87
N HIS A 92 -14.45 3.30 -7.53
CA HIS A 92 -14.74 2.13 -8.34
C HIS A 92 -16.13 1.61 -7.96
N LEU A 93 -17.06 1.70 -8.91
CA LEU A 93 -18.39 1.12 -8.79
C LEU A 93 -18.25 -0.41 -8.88
N ALA A 94 -18.46 -1.12 -7.78
CA ALA A 94 -18.61 -2.57 -7.79
C ALA A 94 -20.02 -2.89 -8.29
N VAL A 95 -20.15 -3.38 -9.51
CA VAL A 95 -21.39 -3.99 -9.99
C VAL A 95 -21.44 -5.40 -9.41
N PRO A 96 -22.43 -5.74 -8.55
CA PRO A 96 -22.58 -7.13 -8.10
C PRO A 96 -22.83 -7.99 -9.34
N LEU A 97 -22.02 -9.05 -9.50
CA LEU A 97 -22.33 -10.10 -10.46
C LEU A 97 -23.70 -10.64 -10.05
N ALA A 98 -24.69 -10.51 -10.94
CA ALA A 98 -25.96 -11.20 -10.77
C ALA A 98 -25.62 -12.68 -10.55
N GLU A 99 -26.07 -13.20 -9.42
CA GLU A 99 -26.03 -14.62 -9.11
C GLU A 99 -26.64 -15.34 -10.31
N ASP A 100 -25.82 -16.08 -11.08
CA ASP A 100 -26.29 -17.01 -12.11
C ASP A 100 -27.08 -18.07 -11.34
N THR A 101 -28.36 -17.77 -11.09
CA THR A 101 -29.33 -18.79 -10.73
C THR A 101 -29.56 -19.56 -12.01
N ASP A 102 -28.70 -20.57 -12.20
CA ASP A 102 -28.86 -21.57 -13.22
C ASP A 102 -30.31 -22.02 -13.21
N THR A 103 -30.96 -21.68 -14.32
CA THR A 103 -32.23 -22.24 -14.74
C THR A 103 -32.05 -23.76 -14.83
N SER A 104 -32.37 -24.46 -13.74
CA SER A 104 -32.66 -25.89 -13.79
C SER A 104 -34.11 -26.13 -13.37
N GLY A 105 -35.01 -25.87 -14.33
CA GLY A 105 -36.21 -26.70 -14.55
C GLY A 105 -37.47 -26.38 -13.76
N GLN A 106 -38.24 -25.39 -14.22
CA GLN A 106 -39.71 -25.53 -14.32
C GLN A 106 -40.03 -26.38 -15.57
N PRO A 107 -41.26 -26.85 -15.86
CA PRO A 107 -42.36 -27.44 -15.08
C PRO A 107 -42.80 -28.81 -15.68
N GLY A 108 -43.68 -29.53 -14.97
CA GLY A 108 -44.42 -30.69 -15.51
C GLY A 108 -45.50 -31.16 -14.56
#